data_AF-A0A954P951-F1
#
_entry.id   AF-A0A954P951-F1
#
_cell.length_a   1.000
_cell.length_b   1.000
_cell.length_c   1.000
_cell.angle_alpha   90.00
_cell.angle_beta   90.00
_cell.angle_gamma   90.00
#
_symmetry.space_group_name_H-M   'P 1'
#
loop_
_entity.id
_entity.type
_entity.pdbx_description
1 polymer ?
#
loop_
_entity_poly.entity_id
_entity_poly.type
_entity_poly.pdbx_seq_one_letter_code
_entity_poly.pdbx_strand_id
1 'polypeptide(L)'
;MDNTSLLVVAMAEKCRHVIQEWDEYAEGLPKALQQKHLLWMCDRIEEHAENGPTNKLHRWIGFVQGAMLANRMLDLDELKAMFGEAKRAHGKASDDLEDLLDHLDPTNSFELDIGGQG
;
A
#
# COMPACT_ATOMS: atom_id res chain seq x y z
N MET A 1 16.98 7.75 -3.14
CA MET A 1 15.78 6.96 -2.82
C MET A 1 15.46 6.09 -4.02
N ASP A 2 15.28 4.78 -3.85
CA ASP A 2 14.93 3.90 -4.96
C ASP A 2 13.49 4.18 -5.45
N ASN A 3 13.16 3.80 -6.70
CA ASN A 3 11.84 4.08 -7.31
C ASN A 3 10.69 3.47 -6.52
N THR A 4 10.93 2.34 -5.86
CA THR A 4 9.93 1.61 -5.09
C THR A 4 9.60 2.33 -3.79
N SER A 5 10.60 2.84 -3.09
CA SER A 5 10.48 3.66 -1.90
C SER A 5 9.78 4.99 -2.23
N LEU A 6 10.08 5.59 -3.37
CA LEU A 6 9.36 6.78 -3.87
C LEU A 6 7.88 6.50 -4.14
N LEU A 7 7.56 5.36 -4.77
CA LEU A 7 6.17 4.95 -4.98
C LEU A 7 5.45 4.76 -3.64
N VAL A 8 6.08 4.08 -2.67
CA VAL A 8 5.47 3.83 -1.36
C VAL A 8 5.22 5.14 -0.60
N VAL A 9 6.12 6.13 -0.69
CA VAL A 9 5.90 7.47 -0.13
C VAL A 9 4.71 8.16 -0.79
N ALA A 10 4.65 8.20 -2.12
CA ALA A 10 3.53 8.81 -2.83
C ALA A 10 2.19 8.13 -2.49
N MET A 11 2.21 6.81 -2.28
CA MET A 11 1.05 6.07 -1.78
C MET A 11 0.65 6.50 -0.36
N ALA A 12 1.62 6.66 0.54
CA ALA A 12 1.39 7.09 1.92
C ALA A 12 0.83 8.52 1.97
N GLU A 13 1.32 9.43 1.13
CA GLU A 13 0.79 10.80 1.02
C GLU A 13 -0.69 10.81 0.61
N LYS A 14 -1.06 10.01 -0.39
CA LYS A 14 -2.46 9.87 -0.81
C LYS A 14 -3.33 9.30 0.31
N CYS A 15 -2.87 8.25 0.99
CA CYS A 15 -3.58 7.69 2.14
C CYS A 15 -3.77 8.76 3.24
N ARG A 16 -2.71 9.51 3.56
CA ARG A 16 -2.77 10.57 4.58
C ARG A 16 -3.86 11.58 4.27
N HIS A 17 -3.95 12.04 3.02
CA HIS A 17 -4.96 13.02 2.62
C HIS A 17 -6.39 12.50 2.86
N VAL A 18 -6.69 11.29 2.38
CA VAL A 18 -8.00 10.64 2.61
C VAL A 18 -8.28 10.47 4.10
N ILE A 19 -7.29 10.00 4.86
CA ILE A 19 -7.43 9.80 6.30
C ILE A 19 -7.71 11.13 7.01
N GLN A 20 -7.11 12.24 6.60
CA GLN A 20 -7.32 13.56 7.22
C GLN A 20 -8.71 14.14 6.92
N GLU A 21 -9.27 13.87 5.75
CA GLU A 21 -10.61 14.32 5.35
C GLU A 21 -11.72 13.42 5.93
N TRP A 22 -11.37 12.31 6.56
CA TRP A 22 -12.32 11.36 7.12
C TRP A 22 -12.84 11.81 8.49
N ASP A 23 -14.07 12.33 8.51
CA ASP A 23 -14.74 12.83 9.71
C ASP A 23 -15.46 11.74 10.53
N GLU A 24 -15.70 10.55 9.94
CA GLU A 24 -16.43 9.48 10.63
C GLU A 24 -15.52 8.67 11.57
N TYR A 25 -15.52 9.07 12.85
CA TYR A 25 -14.79 8.38 13.90
C TYR A 25 -15.53 7.12 14.39
N ALA A 26 -15.01 5.94 14.06
CA ALA A 26 -15.53 4.67 14.55
C ALA A 26 -14.83 4.23 15.86
N GLU A 27 -15.44 4.57 17.00
CA GLU A 27 -14.95 4.27 18.35
C GLU A 27 -14.75 2.77 18.65
N GLY A 28 -15.46 1.89 17.94
CA GLY A 28 -15.40 0.44 18.14
C GLY A 28 -14.19 -0.25 17.52
N LEU A 29 -13.36 0.47 16.77
CA LEU A 29 -12.21 -0.12 16.07
C LEU A 29 -11.01 -0.32 17.01
N PRO A 30 -10.24 -1.42 16.82
CA PRO A 30 -8.93 -1.56 17.44
C PRO A 30 -8.06 -0.31 17.20
N LYS A 31 -7.27 0.09 18.20
CA LYS A 31 -6.40 1.27 18.14
C LYS A 31 -5.53 1.34 16.88
N ALA A 32 -5.06 0.20 16.40
CA ALA A 32 -4.22 0.11 15.21
C ALA A 32 -4.96 0.49 13.92
N LEU A 33 -6.29 0.40 13.90
CA LEU A 33 -7.11 0.82 12.78
C LEU A 33 -7.61 2.26 12.94
N GLN A 34 -7.44 2.90 14.09
CA GLN A 34 -7.93 4.26 14.27
C GLN A 34 -7.13 5.25 13.42
N GLN A 35 -7.81 6.28 12.91
CA GLN A 35 -7.27 7.37 12.09
C GLN A 35 -5.91 7.88 12.59
N LYS A 36 -5.80 8.17 13.90
CA LYS A 36 -4.56 8.64 14.54
C LYS A 36 -3.38 7.69 14.34
N HIS A 37 -3.61 6.38 14.42
CA HIS A 37 -2.54 5.40 14.21
C HIS A 37 -2.15 5.30 12.74
N LEU A 38 -3.13 5.37 11.83
CA LEU A 38 -2.87 5.33 10.40
C LEU A 38 -2.09 6.57 9.91
N LEU A 39 -2.41 7.75 10.43
CA LEU A 39 -1.62 8.97 10.19
C LEU A 39 -0.18 8.82 10.68
N TRP A 40 -0.01 8.34 11.92
CA TRP A 40 1.32 8.06 12.46
C TRP A 40 2.09 7.04 11.60
N MET A 41 1.42 6.03 11.05
CA MET A 41 2.06 5.08 10.13
C MET A 41 2.49 5.73 8.81
N CYS A 42 1.69 6.64 8.24
CA CYS A 42 2.08 7.40 7.05
C CYS A 42 3.37 8.22 7.32
N ASP A 43 3.43 8.88 8.48
CA ASP A 43 4.64 9.62 8.90
C ASP A 43 5.85 8.68 9.04
N ARG A 44 5.66 7.49 9.60
CA ARG A 44 6.74 6.50 9.74
C ARG A 44 7.25 5.99 8.40
N ILE A 45 6.38 5.84 7.41
CA ILE A 45 6.78 5.42 6.06
C ILE A 45 7.71 6.47 5.45
N GLU A 46 7.35 7.75 5.54
CA GLU A 46 8.17 8.87 5.03
C GLU A 46 9.52 8.97 5.74
N GLU A 47 9.53 8.93 7.08
CA GLU A 47 10.76 8.96 7.88
C GLU A 47 11.75 7.83 7.52
N HIS A 48 11.23 6.67 7.12
CA HIS A 48 12.04 5.49 6.83
C HIS A 48 12.27 5.26 5.33
N ALA A 49 11.76 6.12 4.45
CA ALA A 49 11.83 5.91 3.00
C ALA A 49 13.26 5.97 2.44
N GLU A 50 14.16 6.73 3.08
CA GLU A 50 15.54 6.87 2.61
C GLU A 50 16.47 5.75 3.07
N ASN A 51 16.28 5.26 4.29
CA ASN A 51 17.24 4.40 4.99
C ASN A 51 16.64 3.06 5.45
N GLY A 52 15.34 2.87 5.29
CA GLY A 52 14.62 1.67 5.69
C GLY A 52 14.62 0.59 4.61
N PRO A 53 14.48 -0.69 4.99
CA PRO A 53 14.37 -1.76 4.01
C PRO A 53 13.01 -1.68 3.29
N THR A 54 13.04 -1.69 1.96
CA THR A 54 11.88 -1.51 1.07
C THR A 54 10.74 -2.50 1.37
N ASN A 55 11.08 -3.75 1.71
CA ASN A 55 10.11 -4.79 2.08
C ASN A 55 9.27 -4.43 3.32
N LYS A 56 9.82 -3.63 4.25
CA LYS A 56 9.12 -3.16 5.45
C LYS A 56 8.17 -2.03 5.09
N LEU A 57 8.61 -1.11 4.23
CA LEU A 57 7.79 -0.02 3.72
C LEU A 57 6.56 -0.58 2.97
N HIS A 58 6.74 -1.61 2.15
CA HIS A 58 5.63 -2.31 1.49
C HIS A 58 4.62 -2.92 2.45
N ARG A 59 5.08 -3.58 3.52
CA ARG A 59 4.16 -4.14 4.53
C ARG A 59 3.40 -3.05 5.26
N TRP A 60 4.05 -1.93 5.56
CA TRP A 60 3.43 -0.81 6.25
C TRP A 60 2.37 -0.14 5.40
N ILE A 61 2.65 0.15 4.13
CA ILE A 61 1.63 0.72 3.25
C ILE A 61 0.48 -0.26 3.02
N GLY A 62 0.77 -1.55 2.86
CA GLY A 62 -0.26 -2.60 2.75
C GLY A 62 -1.17 -2.67 3.99
N PHE A 63 -0.60 -2.48 5.19
CA PHE A 63 -1.40 -2.39 6.42
C PHE A 63 -2.32 -1.17 6.41
N VAL A 64 -1.81 0.02 6.05
CA VAL A 64 -2.62 1.25 5.97
C VAL A 64 -3.77 1.08 4.99
N GLN A 65 -3.51 0.48 3.83
CA GLN A 65 -4.52 0.16 2.81
C GLN A 65 -5.63 -0.75 3.36
N GLY A 66 -5.23 -1.86 3.98
CA GLY A 66 -6.20 -2.80 4.58
C GLY A 66 -7.00 -2.16 5.70
N ALA A 67 -6.39 -1.30 6.50
CA ALA A 67 -7.07 -0.58 7.56
C ALA A 67 -8.10 0.43 7.02
N MET A 68 -7.76 1.17 5.96
CA MET A 68 -8.70 2.10 5.31
C MET A 68 -9.93 1.36 4.76
N LEU A 69 -9.75 0.18 4.16
CA LEU A 69 -10.87 -0.68 3.73
C LEU A 69 -11.71 -1.16 4.92
N ALA A 70 -11.05 -1.65 5.98
CA ALA A 70 -11.74 -2.15 7.17
C ALA A 70 -12.56 -1.04 7.87
N ASN A 71 -12.09 0.19 7.79
CA ASN A 71 -12.76 1.37 8.34
C ASN A 71 -13.79 1.99 7.39
N ARG A 72 -13.93 1.45 6.17
CA ARG A 72 -14.79 2.00 5.12
C ARG A 72 -14.48 3.45 4.75
N MET A 73 -13.23 3.86 4.97
CA MET A 73 -12.72 5.16 4.50
C MET A 73 -12.68 5.20 2.97
N LEU A 74 -12.46 4.03 2.37
CA LEU A 74 -12.52 3.77 0.94
C LEU A 74 -13.14 2.40 0.71
N ASP A 75 -13.78 2.22 -0.43
CA ASP A 75 -14.06 0.90 -0.98
C ASP A 75 -12.87 0.34 -1.80
N LEU A 76 -13.00 -0.89 -2.27
CA LEU A 76 -11.94 -1.57 -3.01
C LEU A 76 -11.62 -0.90 -4.36
N ASP A 77 -12.62 -0.32 -5.02
CA ASP A 77 -12.46 0.28 -6.33
C ASP A 77 -11.82 1.67 -6.22
N GLU A 78 -12.23 2.46 -5.24
CA GLU A 78 -11.58 3.73 -4.88
C GLU A 78 -10.12 3.52 -4.51
N LEU A 79 -9.83 2.50 -3.69
CA LEU A 79 -8.47 2.13 -3.32
C LEU A 79 -7.62 1.78 -4.56
N LYS A 80 -8.14 0.93 -5.46
CA LYS A 80 -7.46 0.57 -6.71
C LYS A 80 -7.21 1.77 -7.61
N ALA A 81 -8.18 2.66 -7.75
CA ALA A 81 -8.05 3.87 -8.57
C ALA A 81 -6.94 4.78 -8.03
N MET A 82 -6.95 5.04 -6.72
CA MET A 82 -5.97 5.87 -6.02
C MET A 82 -4.53 5.38 -6.24
N PHE A 83 -4.30 4.07 -6.15
CA PHE A 83 -2.97 3.48 -6.35
C PHE A 83 -2.60 3.24 -7.80
N GLY A 84 -3.56 2.97 -8.68
CA GLY A 84 -3.32 2.92 -10.12
C GLY A 84 -2.73 4.23 -10.63
N GLU A 85 -3.21 5.36 -10.12
CA GLU A 85 -2.63 6.67 -10.40
C GLU A 85 -1.22 6.84 -9.86
N ALA A 86 -0.96 6.45 -8.60
CA ALA A 86 0.38 6.53 -8.02
C ALA A 86 1.38 5.65 -8.78
N LYS A 87 0.99 4.44 -9.15
CA LYS A 87 1.80 3.53 -9.98
C LYS A 87 2.07 4.11 -11.37
N ARG A 88 1.09 4.76 -12.01
CA ARG A 88 1.31 5.42 -13.31
C ARG A 88 2.24 6.63 -13.22
N ALA A 89 2.17 7.40 -12.12
CA ALA A 89 3.00 8.58 -11.92
C ALA A 89 4.46 8.24 -11.59
N HIS A 90 4.71 7.10 -10.93
CA HIS A 90 6.04 6.70 -10.47
C HIS A 90 6.63 5.49 -11.22
N GLY A 91 5.83 4.80 -12.04
CA GLY A 91 6.26 3.74 -12.92
C GLY A 91 6.77 4.30 -14.24
N LYS A 92 8.09 4.33 -14.43
CA LYS A 92 8.61 3.81 -15.70
C LYS A 92 8.13 2.36 -15.74
N ALA A 93 7.46 1.95 -16.82
CA ALA A 93 7.07 0.57 -17.07
C ALA A 93 8.22 -0.35 -16.63
N SER A 94 8.12 -0.92 -15.44
CA SER A 94 9.02 -1.96 -14.99
C SER A 94 8.29 -3.25 -15.31
N ASP A 95 9.07 -4.21 -15.78
CA ASP A 95 8.65 -5.58 -16.06
C ASP A 95 7.91 -6.21 -14.84
N ASP A 96 8.01 -5.60 -13.65
CA ASP A 96 7.22 -5.95 -12.47
C ASP A 96 5.70 -5.80 -12.65
N LEU A 97 5.20 -4.99 -13.60
CA LEU A 97 3.76 -4.91 -13.88
C LEU A 97 3.27 -6.15 -14.66
N GLU A 98 4.10 -6.76 -15.51
CA GLU A 98 3.79 -8.05 -16.13
C GLU A 98 3.81 -9.15 -15.06
N ASP A 99 4.85 -9.22 -14.22
CA ASP A 99 4.90 -10.17 -13.09
C ASP A 99 3.73 -9.99 -12.11
N LEU A 100 3.23 -8.76 -11.94
CA LEU A 100 2.09 -8.46 -11.06
C LEU A 100 0.71 -8.70 -11.70
N LEU A 101 0.63 -8.85 -13.02
CA LEU A 101 -0.61 -9.14 -13.73
C LEU A 101 -0.70 -10.62 -14.11
N ASP A 102 0.44 -11.31 -14.20
CA ASP A 102 0.55 -12.74 -14.48
C ASP A 102 -0.22 -13.63 -13.49
N HIS A 103 -0.32 -13.22 -12.23
CA HIS A 103 -1.11 -13.95 -11.22
C HIS A 103 -2.63 -13.74 -11.32
N LEU A 104 -3.08 -12.90 -12.25
CA LEU A 104 -4.49 -12.71 -12.59
C LEU A 104 -4.84 -13.37 -13.93
N ASP A 105 -3.87 -13.94 -14.65
CA ASP A 105 -4.08 -14.68 -15.90
C ASP A 105 -4.29 -16.19 -15.63
N PRO A 106 -5.50 -16.73 -15.83
CA PRO A 106 -5.80 -18.14 -15.63
C PRO A 106 -5.14 -19.09 -16.64
N THR A 107 -4.47 -18.56 -17.67
CA THR A 107 -3.72 -19.34 -18.68
C THR A 107 -2.23 -19.41 -18.39
N ASN A 108 -1.74 -18.64 -17.41
CA ASN A 108 -0.36 -18.68 -16.96
C ASN A 108 -0.17 -19.84 -15.97
N SER A 109 0.81 -20.72 -16.22
CA SER A 109 1.12 -21.86 -15.34
C SER A 109 1.94 -21.39 -14.14
N PHE A 110 1.32 -20.63 -13.25
CA PHE A 110 1.97 -20.17 -12.04
C PHE A 110 2.33 -21.38 -11.15
N GLU A 111 3.63 -21.66 -11.01
CA GLU A 111 4.17 -22.50 -9.95
C GLU A 111 4.49 -21.62 -8.75
N LEU A 112 3.71 -21.80 -7.68
CA LEU A 112 3.98 -21.17 -6.39
C LEU A 112 5.23 -21.85 -5.83
N ASP A 113 6.42 -21.28 -6.08
CA ASP A 113 7.66 -21.72 -5.43
C ASP A 113 7.56 -21.36 -3.95
N ILE A 114 6.92 -22.24 -3.19
CA ILE A 114 6.98 -22.27 -1.74
C ILE A 114 8.40 -22.70 -1.42
N GLY A 115 9.31 -21.72 -1.41
CA GLY A 115 10.72 -21.88 -1.08
C GLY A 115 10.89 -22.72 0.18
N GLY A 116 11.16 -24.00 -0.05
CA GLY A 116 11.14 -25.04 0.95
C GLY A 116 11.96 -26.20 0.45
N GLN A 117 13.28 -26.02 0.38
CA GLN A 117 14.22 -27.14 0.35
C GLN A 117 15.50 -26.79 1.11
N GLY A 118 15.82 -27.65 2.08
CA GLY A 118 17.19 -27.98 2.52
C GLY A 118 17.79 -27.13 3.61
#